data_AF-A0A534ARU2-F1
#
_entry.id   AF-A0A534ARU2-F1
#
_cell.length_a   1.000
_cell.length_b   1.000
_cell.length_c   1.000
_cell.angle_alpha   90.00
_cell.angle_beta   90.00
_cell.angle_gamma   90.00
#
_symmetry.space_group_name_H-M   'P 1'
#
loop_
_entity.id
_entity.type
_entity.pdbx_description
1 polymer ?
#
loop_
_entity_poly.entity_id
_entity_poly.type
_entity_poly.pdbx_seq_one_letter_code
_entity_poly.pdbx_strand_id
1 'polypeptide(L)'
;AGYAAGGVVRGLLVGAAVTVVSLLFTHLHVQHLPVIVAAGLLTSLIFALGGFLNALFAKNFDQVNWIPTFVLTPLTYFGGVFYSVTLLPQWAQQVSYVNPILHMVNAFRFGFLGVSDVSVGLAFALMLAAAAALFAIAVALMNRGAGIRE
;
A
#
# COMPACT_ATOMS: atom_id res chain seq x y z
N ALA A 1 -18.39 -0.71 -7.27
CA ALA A 1 -18.30 -0.25 -5.86
C ALA A 1 -18.04 -1.40 -4.88
N GLY A 2 -18.79 -2.51 -4.92
CA GLY A 2 -18.68 -3.62 -3.95
C GLY A 2 -17.31 -4.29 -3.84
N TYR A 3 -16.62 -4.55 -4.96
CA TYR A 3 -15.31 -5.23 -4.93
C TYR A 3 -14.20 -4.42 -4.23
N ALA A 4 -14.13 -3.11 -4.50
CA ALA A 4 -13.15 -2.23 -3.85
C ALA A 4 -13.45 -2.07 -2.35
N ALA A 5 -14.74 -1.93 -1.98
CA ALA A 5 -15.16 -1.86 -0.59
C ALA A 5 -14.82 -3.13 0.19
N GLY A 6 -15.06 -4.32 -0.40
CA GLY A 6 -14.67 -5.60 0.20
C GLY A 6 -13.16 -5.74 0.41
N GLY A 7 -12.36 -5.28 -0.57
CA GLY A 7 -10.90 -5.25 -0.46
C GLY A 7 -10.40 -4.33 0.67
N VAL A 8 -10.98 -3.13 0.80
CA VAL A 8 -10.66 -2.18 1.87
C VAL A 8 -11.02 -2.76 3.24
N VAL A 9 -12.22 -3.31 3.40
CA VAL A 9 -12.66 -3.91 4.67
C VAL A 9 -11.75 -5.06 5.07
N ARG A 10 -11.40 -5.95 4.13
CA ARG A 10 -10.45 -7.04 4.38
C ARG A 10 -9.08 -6.51 4.81
N GLY A 11 -8.55 -5.50 4.11
CA GLY A 11 -7.27 -4.86 4.45
C GLY A 11 -7.27 -4.28 5.87
N LEU A 12 -8.34 -3.57 6.24
CA LEU A 12 -8.51 -3.00 7.57
C LEU A 12 -8.66 -4.07 8.66
N LEU A 13 -9.43 -5.13 8.42
CA LEU A 13 -9.58 -6.24 9.37
C LEU A 13 -8.25 -6.94 9.63
N VAL A 14 -7.47 -7.20 8.57
CA VAL A 14 -6.13 -7.79 8.70
C VAL A 14 -5.21 -6.83 9.47
N GLY A 15 -5.21 -5.54 9.14
CA GLY A 15 -4.42 -4.53 9.83
C GLY A 15 -4.78 -4.42 11.33
N ALA A 16 -6.07 -4.44 11.66
CA ALA A 16 -6.55 -4.43 13.03
C ALA A 16 -6.12 -5.70 13.79
N ALA A 17 -6.32 -6.88 13.20
CA ALA A 17 -5.91 -8.15 13.81
C ALA A 17 -4.40 -8.19 14.08
N VAL A 18 -3.58 -7.76 13.12
CA VAL A 18 -2.12 -7.67 13.28
C VAL A 18 -1.74 -6.67 14.39
N THR A 19 -2.43 -5.54 14.48
CA THR A 19 -2.20 -4.55 15.55
C THR A 19 -2.51 -5.13 16.93
N VAL A 20 -3.65 -5.81 17.08
CA VAL A 20 -4.04 -6.48 18.34
C VAL A 20 -3.01 -7.52 18.76
N VAL A 21 -2.58 -8.37 17.83
CA VAL A 21 -1.55 -9.38 18.11
C VAL A 21 -0.22 -8.71 18.47
N SER A 22 0.18 -7.65 17.77
CA SER A 22 1.42 -6.92 18.05
C SER A 22 1.45 -6.31 19.45
N LEU A 23 0.30 -5.81 19.94
CA LEU A 23 0.17 -5.27 21.30
C LEU A 23 0.42 -6.32 22.40
N LEU A 24 0.26 -7.62 22.10
CA LEU A 24 0.58 -8.70 23.03
C LEU A 24 2.11 -8.92 23.15
N PHE A 25 2.87 -8.58 22.11
CA PHE A 25 4.33 -8.79 22.07
C PHE A 25 5.14 -7.50 22.29
N THR A 26 4.57 -6.32 22.03
CA THR A 26 5.27 -5.04 22.18
C THR A 26 4.34 -3.90 22.62
N HIS A 27 4.88 -2.97 23.42
CA HIS A 27 4.17 -1.74 23.76
C HIS A 27 4.30 -0.74 22.61
N LEU A 28 3.26 -0.69 21.75
CA LEU A 28 3.17 0.29 20.68
C LEU A 28 2.90 1.67 21.26
N HIS A 29 3.91 2.53 21.24
CA HIS A 29 3.72 3.96 21.47
C HIS A 29 3.05 4.55 20.24
N VAL A 30 1.83 5.04 20.39
CA VAL A 30 1.10 5.70 19.32
C VAL A 30 1.31 7.21 19.45
N GLN A 31 2.16 7.77 18.60
CA GLN A 31 2.41 9.22 18.57
C GLN A 31 1.27 9.95 17.84
N HIS A 32 0.89 9.47 16.67
CA HIS A 32 -0.09 10.12 15.79
C HIS A 32 -1.12 9.14 15.25
N LEU A 33 -2.14 8.83 16.06
CA LEU A 33 -3.22 7.91 15.69
C LEU A 33 -3.94 8.29 14.36
N PRO A 34 -4.25 9.57 14.06
CA PRO A 34 -4.89 9.93 12.79
C PRO A 34 -4.03 9.59 11.57
N VAL A 35 -2.70 9.70 11.70
CA VAL A 35 -1.76 9.40 10.61
C VAL A 35 -1.71 7.91 10.34
N ILE A 36 -1.68 7.08 11.39
CA ILE A 36 -1.71 5.61 11.27
C ILE A 36 -2.98 5.17 10.54
N VAL A 37 -4.14 5.68 10.99
CA VAL A 37 -5.44 5.32 10.41
C VAL A 37 -5.54 5.78 8.95
N ALA A 38 -5.16 7.02 8.66
CA ALA A 38 -5.18 7.56 7.30
C ALA A 38 -4.22 6.81 6.37
N ALA A 39 -2.99 6.53 6.81
CA ALA A 39 -2.01 5.77 6.04
C ALA A 39 -2.50 4.34 5.78
N GLY A 40 -3.05 3.66 6.81
CA GLY A 40 -3.61 2.31 6.69
C GLY A 40 -4.81 2.24 5.75
N LEU A 41 -5.72 3.22 5.81
CA LEU A 41 -6.87 3.34 4.90
C LEU A 41 -6.43 3.54 3.46
N LEU A 42 -5.55 4.51 3.21
CA LEU A 42 -5.06 4.80 1.86
C LEU A 42 -4.27 3.62 1.27
N THR A 43 -3.42 2.98 2.08
CA THR A 43 -2.69 1.79 1.67
C THR A 43 -3.66 0.66 1.31
N SER A 44 -4.64 0.38 2.17
CA SER A 44 -5.66 -0.64 1.91
C SER A 44 -6.46 -0.34 0.63
N LEU A 45 -6.79 0.93 0.38
CA LEU A 45 -7.49 1.35 -0.83
C LEU A 45 -6.64 1.16 -2.09
N ILE A 46 -5.37 1.57 -2.07
CA ILE A 46 -4.45 1.41 -3.21
C ILE A 46 -4.27 -0.07 -3.55
N PHE A 47 -4.07 -0.91 -2.54
CA PHE A 47 -3.93 -2.36 -2.74
C PHE A 47 -5.22 -3.03 -3.19
N ALA A 48 -6.38 -2.60 -2.69
CA ALA A 48 -7.67 -3.09 -3.14
C ALA A 48 -7.92 -2.74 -4.63
N LEU A 49 -7.62 -1.50 -5.03
CA LEU A 49 -7.73 -1.06 -6.43
C LEU A 49 -6.73 -1.77 -7.34
N GLY A 50 -5.47 -1.90 -6.92
CA GLY A 50 -4.44 -2.62 -7.66
C GLY A 50 -4.76 -4.10 -7.83
N GLY A 51 -5.24 -4.75 -6.77
CA GLY A 51 -5.72 -6.14 -6.81
C GLY A 51 -6.94 -6.31 -7.71
N PHE A 52 -7.88 -5.36 -7.69
CA PHE A 52 -9.03 -5.34 -8.61
C PHE A 52 -8.61 -5.22 -10.07
N LEU A 53 -7.69 -4.30 -10.39
CA LEU A 53 -7.16 -4.15 -11.75
C LEU A 53 -6.41 -5.41 -12.19
N ASN A 54 -5.59 -6.00 -11.32
CA ASN A 54 -4.92 -7.27 -11.61
C ASN A 54 -5.92 -8.38 -11.93
N ALA A 55 -6.97 -8.52 -11.11
CA ALA A 55 -8.02 -9.51 -11.31
C ALA A 55 -8.80 -9.30 -12.62
N LEU A 56 -8.98 -8.05 -13.06
CA LEU A 56 -9.68 -7.71 -14.30
C LEU A 56 -8.91 -8.18 -15.54
N PHE A 57 -7.58 -8.13 -15.52
CA PHE A 57 -6.71 -8.51 -16.64
C PHE A 57 -6.23 -9.97 -16.58
N ALA A 58 -6.30 -10.61 -15.42
CA ALA A 58 -5.88 -12.00 -15.26
C ALA A 58 -6.81 -12.94 -16.03
N LYS A 59 -6.25 -13.73 -16.94
CA LYS A 59 -7.00 -14.74 -17.71
C LYS A 59 -7.07 -16.08 -16.97
N ASN A 60 -6.07 -16.37 -16.14
CA ASN A 60 -5.90 -17.61 -15.38
C ASN A 60 -5.53 -17.30 -13.91
N PHE A 61 -5.80 -18.23 -12.99
CA PHE A 61 -5.48 -18.10 -11.57
C PHE A 61 -3.97 -17.89 -11.29
N ASP A 62 -3.10 -18.51 -12.09
CA ASP A 62 -1.65 -18.34 -11.95
C ASP A 62 -1.19 -16.91 -12.24
N GLN A 63 -1.87 -16.21 -13.16
CA GLN A 63 -1.55 -14.83 -13.52
C GLN A 63 -1.92 -13.85 -12.41
N VAL A 64 -2.94 -14.16 -11.59
CA VAL A 64 -3.33 -13.33 -10.44
C VAL A 64 -2.19 -13.26 -9.42
N ASN A 65 -1.50 -14.39 -9.19
CA ASN A 65 -0.41 -14.47 -8.21
C ASN A 65 0.94 -13.98 -8.75
N TRP A 66 1.04 -13.74 -10.06
CA TRP A 66 2.28 -13.30 -10.69
C TRP A 66 2.65 -11.87 -10.27
N ILE A 67 1.69 -10.93 -10.27
CA ILE A 67 1.95 -9.53 -9.87
C ILE A 67 2.43 -9.42 -8.42
N PRO A 68 1.76 -10.03 -7.42
CA PRO A 68 2.26 -10.02 -6.04
C PRO A 68 3.69 -10.56 -5.93
N THR A 69 4.00 -11.66 -6.61
CA THR A 69 5.28 -12.37 -6.44
C THR A 69 6.44 -11.66 -7.13
N PHE A 70 6.26 -11.23 -8.38
CA PHE A 70 7.36 -10.71 -9.19
C PHE A 70 7.52 -9.20 -9.11
N VAL A 71 6.45 -8.47 -8.76
CA VAL A 71 6.48 -7.00 -8.69
C VAL A 71 6.38 -6.54 -7.24
N LEU A 72 5.37 -7.02 -6.51
CA LEU A 72 5.11 -6.49 -5.19
C LEU A 72 6.17 -6.91 -4.17
N THR A 73 6.56 -8.18 -4.14
CA THR A 73 7.60 -8.69 -3.24
C THR A 73 8.91 -7.90 -3.34
N PRO A 74 9.55 -7.71 -4.51
CA PRO A 74 10.77 -6.90 -4.58
C PRO A 74 10.53 -5.44 -4.21
N LEU A 75 9.40 -4.83 -4.60
CA LEU A 75 9.06 -3.47 -4.16
C LEU A 75 8.90 -3.36 -2.64
N THR A 76 8.37 -4.38 -1.96
CA THR A 76 8.29 -4.39 -0.50
C THR A 76 9.67 -4.45 0.13
N TYR A 77 10.60 -5.27 -0.40
CA TYR A 77 11.97 -5.32 0.08
C TYR A 77 12.70 -3.98 -0.07
N PHE A 78 12.62 -3.36 -1.24
CA PHE A 78 13.20 -2.03 -1.48
C PHE A 78 12.40 -0.86 -0.85
N GLY A 79 11.23 -1.14 -0.27
CA GLY A 79 10.31 -0.16 0.30
C GLY A 79 10.57 0.19 1.77
N GLY A 80 11.70 -0.20 2.33
CA GLY A 80 12.07 0.18 3.71
C GLY A 80 11.22 -0.45 4.82
N VAL A 81 10.58 -1.60 4.53
CA VAL A 81 9.83 -2.39 5.52
C VAL A 81 10.75 -3.05 6.54
N PHE A 82 11.88 -3.58 6.07
CA PHE A 82 12.81 -4.34 6.92
C PHE A 82 14.00 -3.51 7.41
N TYR A 83 14.32 -2.40 6.74
CA TYR A 83 15.47 -1.55 7.04
C TYR A 83 15.14 -0.08 6.72
N SER A 84 15.86 0.86 7.34
CA SER A 84 15.78 2.27 6.95
C SER A 84 16.50 2.49 5.61
N VAL A 85 15.94 3.33 4.76
CA VAL A 85 16.54 3.69 3.46
C VAL A 85 17.91 4.32 3.63
N THR A 86 18.15 5.01 4.75
CA THR A 86 19.42 5.68 5.04
C THR A 86 20.62 4.74 5.15
N LEU A 87 20.38 3.44 5.41
CA LEU A 87 21.41 2.41 5.50
C LEU A 87 21.87 1.88 4.14
N LEU A 88 21.14 2.19 3.07
CA LEU A 88 21.47 1.74 1.72
C LEU A 88 22.58 2.61 1.08
N PRO A 89 23.39 2.06 0.16
CA PRO A 89 24.28 2.86 -0.67
C PRO A 89 23.50 3.86 -1.53
N GLN A 90 24.11 5.00 -1.89
CA GLN A 90 23.44 6.13 -2.56
C GLN A 90 22.62 5.73 -3.80
N TRP A 91 23.13 4.81 -4.63
CA TRP A 91 22.41 4.34 -5.82
C TRP A 91 21.09 3.63 -5.46
N ALA A 92 21.08 2.84 -4.38
CA ALA A 92 19.90 2.10 -3.94
C ALA A 92 18.91 3.02 -3.21
N GLN A 93 19.38 4.06 -2.53
CA GLN A 93 18.51 5.10 -1.96
C GLN A 93 17.67 5.78 -3.03
N GLN A 94 18.29 6.19 -4.15
CA GLN A 94 17.57 6.85 -5.24
C GLN A 94 16.48 5.96 -5.83
N VAL A 95 16.76 4.66 -6.00
CA VAL A 95 15.75 3.69 -6.47
C VAL A 95 14.61 3.54 -5.47
N SER A 96 14.91 3.46 -4.16
CA SER A 96 13.89 3.35 -3.13
C SER A 96 13.00 4.60 -3.02
N TYR A 97 13.52 5.82 -3.24
CA TYR A 97 12.70 7.03 -3.19
C TYR A 97 11.61 7.10 -4.28
N VAL A 98 11.83 6.44 -5.42
CA VAL A 98 10.82 6.30 -6.49
C VAL A 98 9.72 5.30 -6.11
N ASN A 99 10.01 4.39 -5.18
CA ASN A 99 9.09 3.32 -4.81
C ASN A 99 7.91 3.85 -3.98
N PRO A 100 6.65 3.71 -4.44
CA PRO A 100 5.48 4.15 -3.69
C PRO A 100 5.32 3.42 -2.34
N ILE A 101 5.80 2.18 -2.23
CA ILE A 101 5.73 1.40 -0.98
C ILE A 101 6.59 2.06 0.12
N LEU A 102 7.72 2.67 -0.24
CA LEU A 102 8.56 3.39 0.73
C LEU A 102 7.78 4.50 1.42
N HIS A 103 6.99 5.26 0.66
CA HIS A 103 6.20 6.38 1.18
C HIS A 103 5.07 5.89 2.11
N MET A 104 4.39 4.79 1.74
CA MET A 104 3.33 4.19 2.57
C MET A 104 3.87 3.70 3.91
N VAL A 105 4.99 2.99 3.89
CA VAL A 105 5.62 2.41 5.07
C VAL A 105 6.17 3.50 5.99
N ASN A 106 6.78 4.55 5.42
CA ASN A 106 7.27 5.68 6.21
C ASN A 106 6.13 6.48 6.85
N ALA A 107 5.01 6.69 6.15
CA ALA A 107 3.84 7.34 6.75
C ALA A 107 3.29 6.54 7.95
N PHE A 108 3.23 5.22 7.83
CA PHE A 108 2.82 4.33 8.93
C PHE A 108 3.84 4.35 10.08
N ARG A 109 5.14 4.26 9.78
CA ARG A 109 6.23 4.33 10.77
C ARG A 109 6.23 5.66 11.53
N PHE A 110 6.04 6.78 10.85
CA PHE A 110 5.93 8.09 11.49
C PHE A 110 4.78 8.13 12.51
N GLY A 111 3.66 7.48 12.20
CA GLY A 111 2.52 7.38 13.10
C GLY A 111 2.84 6.73 14.45
N PHE A 112 3.73 5.74 14.48
CA PHE A 112 4.17 5.06 15.71
C PHE A 112 5.42 5.70 16.33
N LEU A 113 6.44 5.98 15.53
CA LEU A 113 7.76 6.37 16.03
C LEU A 113 7.94 7.90 16.16
N GLY A 114 7.09 8.70 15.52
CA GLY A 114 7.23 10.17 15.47
C GLY A 114 8.41 10.66 14.62
N VAL A 115 9.22 9.75 14.06
CA VAL A 115 10.34 10.04 13.16
C VAL A 115 10.02 9.51 11.76
N SER A 116 10.40 10.28 10.74
CA SER A 116 10.18 9.91 9.33
C SER A 116 11.47 10.12 8.54
N ASP A 117 11.85 9.11 7.76
CA ASP A 117 12.99 9.20 6.83
C ASP A 117 12.62 10.02 5.56
N VAL A 118 11.33 10.32 5.36
CA VAL A 118 10.78 11.05 4.21
C VAL A 118 9.76 12.10 4.69
N SER A 119 9.60 13.22 4.00
CA SER A 119 8.57 14.22 4.36
C SER A 119 7.16 13.60 4.32
N VAL A 120 6.48 13.60 5.46
CA VAL A 120 5.15 12.98 5.65
C VAL A 120 4.12 13.56 4.68
N GLY A 121 4.15 14.89 4.48
CA GLY A 121 3.24 15.56 3.53
C GLY A 121 3.40 15.07 2.09
N LEU A 122 4.64 14.86 1.62
CA LEU A 122 4.92 14.33 0.29
C LEU A 122 4.46 12.87 0.17
N ALA A 123 4.69 12.07 1.21
CA ALA A 123 4.24 10.67 1.25
C ALA A 123 2.71 10.58 1.10
N PHE A 124 1.95 11.37 1.86
CA PHE A 124 0.48 11.43 1.73
C PHE A 124 0.03 11.98 0.38
N ALA A 125 0.69 13.00 -0.16
CA ALA A 125 0.36 13.54 -1.48
C ALA A 125 0.54 12.49 -2.58
N LEU A 126 1.63 11.72 -2.55
CA LEU A 126 1.87 10.63 -3.48
C LEU A 126 0.87 9.49 -3.32
N MET A 127 0.53 9.11 -2.08
CA MET A 127 -0.47 8.08 -1.82
C MET A 127 -1.85 8.50 -2.36
N LEU A 128 -2.27 9.75 -2.11
CA LEU A 128 -3.53 10.27 -2.64
C LEU A 128 -3.53 10.32 -4.16
N ALA A 129 -2.45 10.79 -4.77
CA ALA A 129 -2.30 10.81 -6.22
C ALA A 129 -2.38 9.40 -6.83
N ALA A 130 -1.71 8.41 -6.22
CA ALA A 130 -1.75 7.02 -6.64
C ALA A 130 -3.17 6.43 -6.49
N ALA A 131 -3.83 6.66 -5.36
CA ALA A 131 -5.20 6.20 -5.14
C ALA A 131 -6.17 6.82 -6.16
N ALA A 132 -6.08 8.13 -6.41
CA ALA A 132 -6.90 8.82 -7.39
C ALA A 132 -6.67 8.32 -8.82
N ALA A 133 -5.40 8.11 -9.21
CA ALA A 133 -5.03 7.59 -10.52
C ALA A 133 -5.58 6.16 -10.74
N LEU A 134 -5.36 5.26 -9.77
CA LEU A 134 -5.86 3.87 -9.85
C LEU A 134 -7.38 3.84 -9.86
N PHE A 135 -8.04 4.69 -9.08
CA PHE A 135 -9.49 4.81 -9.08
C PHE A 135 -10.01 5.29 -10.44
N ALA A 136 -9.42 6.34 -11.01
CA ALA A 136 -9.78 6.86 -12.32
C ALA A 136 -9.60 5.80 -13.42
N ILE A 137 -8.49 5.05 -13.39
CA ILE A 137 -8.22 3.95 -14.33
C ILE A 137 -9.27 2.85 -14.17
N ALA A 138 -9.57 2.43 -12.95
CA ALA A 138 -10.57 1.41 -12.67
C ALA A 138 -11.96 1.82 -13.18
N VAL A 139 -12.38 3.06 -12.93
CA VAL A 139 -13.65 3.60 -13.43
C VAL A 139 -13.66 3.67 -14.96
N ALA A 140 -12.57 4.15 -15.58
CA ALA A 140 -12.48 4.24 -17.04
C ALA A 140 -12.55 2.85 -17.71
N LEU A 141 -11.88 1.84 -17.16
CA LEU A 141 -11.93 0.46 -17.66
C LEU A 141 -13.32 -0.15 -17.51
N MET A 142 -13.96 0.07 -16.36
CA MET A 142 -15.31 -0.42 -16.09
C MET A 142 -16.34 0.21 -17.05
N ASN A 143 -16.23 1.52 -17.32
CA ASN A 143 -17.08 2.21 -18.29
C ASN A 143 -16.84 1.76 -19.74
N ARG A 144 -15.64 1.28 -20.07
CA ARG A 144 -15.31 0.72 -21.39
C ARG A 144 -15.75 -0.74 -21.56
N GLY A 145 -16.30 -1.38 -20.51
CA GLY A 145 -16.69 -2.79 -20.54
C GLY A 145 -15.50 -3.76 -20.65
N ALA A 146 -14.27 -3.30 -20.42
CA ALA A 146 -13.08 -4.14 -20.54
C ALA A 146 -13.06 -5.16 -19.38
N GLY A 147 -13.25 -6.44 -19.68
CA GLY A 147 -13.10 -7.55 -18.73
C GLY A 147 -14.37 -7.98 -18.00
N ILE A 148 -15.54 -7.41 -18.31
CA ILE A 148 -16.83 -7.96 -17.86
C ILE A 148 -17.17 -9.11 -18.82
N ARG A 149 -16.69 -10.31 -18.52
CA ARG A 149 -17.21 -11.54 -19.12
C ARG A 149 -18.62 -11.74 -18.57
N GLU A 150 -19.60 -11.83 -19.47
CA GLU A 150 -20.89 -12.44 -19.15
C GLU A 150 -20.71 -13.86 -18.61
#